data_AF-A0A382J2Q9-F1
#
_entry.id   AF-A0A382J2Q9-F1
#
_cell.length_a   1.000
_cell.length_b   1.000
_cell.length_c   1.000
_cell.angle_alpha   90.00
_cell.angle_beta   90.00
_cell.angle_gamma   90.00
#
_symmetry.space_group_name_H-M   'P 1'
#
loop_
_entity.id
_entity.type
_entity.pdbx_description
1 polymer ?
#
loop_
_entity_poly.entity_id
_entity_poly.type
_entity_poly.pdbx_seq_one_letter_code
_entity_poly.pdbx_strand_id
1 'polypeptide(L)'
;HEEVGEDLFPRSFIFSLEPPTNWIGPEKFFGITNDDDDEEVEWPLTNDVLDNEDWLPPKHKKDLVVQRDLFPESLHEAIRSFVLSCAARRARGQAKGDMSMLVHVTTFVNTQKQVREQVADELHVLKNRILYDYSSGGDIQRELEHIWNRDFRPATKALQSTDDPLQELEFADVESELKEAVGKIEVRMINGLSTDSLDYTRHPEGLAAIVVGGAKLSRGLTLEGLSVSYYLRATRMYDTLMQMGRWFGYRPGYRDLCRIYTTPEIMASYRNVVVATRELLDDFKQMQAEGGTPADFGLRVKHSPGMEITARSKIRHGTKRSVSYADTRPETTSFEIEPDRRKKTRECLES
;
A
#
# COMPACT_ATOMS: atom_id res chain seq x y z
N HIS A 1 -17.25 -24.95 23.53
CA HIS A 1 -16.96 -23.50 23.41
C HIS A 1 -17.50 -22.69 24.59
N GLU A 2 -18.25 -23.28 25.53
CA GLU A 2 -18.76 -22.58 26.74
C GLU A 2 -17.74 -22.42 27.88
N GLU A 3 -16.53 -22.98 27.77
CA GLU A 3 -15.51 -22.95 28.85
C GLU A 3 -14.41 -21.89 28.67
N VAL A 4 -14.50 -20.98 27.69
CA VAL A 4 -13.43 -20.00 27.42
C VAL A 4 -13.96 -18.57 27.34
N GLY A 5 -14.62 -18.10 28.41
CA GLY A 5 -14.96 -16.69 28.63
C GLY A 5 -15.94 -16.04 27.63
N GLU A 6 -16.30 -14.78 27.91
CA GLU A 6 -17.00 -13.92 26.94
C GLU A 6 -16.07 -13.56 25.76
N ASP A 7 -16.66 -13.27 24.60
CA ASP A 7 -15.95 -12.95 23.35
C ASP A 7 -14.90 -11.82 23.54
N LEU A 8 -13.80 -11.87 22.77
CA LEU A 8 -12.69 -10.90 22.85
C LEU A 8 -13.05 -9.53 22.23
N PHE A 9 -14.25 -9.39 21.70
CA PHE A 9 -14.71 -8.14 21.12
C PHE A 9 -14.95 -7.09 22.22
N PRO A 10 -14.42 -5.85 22.09
CA PRO A 10 -14.54 -4.85 23.14
C PRO A 10 -16.00 -4.47 23.39
N ARG A 11 -16.46 -4.66 24.63
CA ARG A 11 -17.83 -4.32 25.06
C ARG A 11 -17.97 -2.91 25.65
N SER A 12 -16.90 -2.39 26.23
CA SER A 12 -16.96 -1.19 27.09
C SER A 12 -16.60 0.09 26.37
N PHE A 13 -15.64 0.06 25.43
CA PHE A 13 -15.22 1.23 24.69
C PHE A 13 -14.43 0.85 23.43
N ILE A 14 -14.51 1.70 22.41
CA ILE A 14 -13.58 1.77 21.27
C ILE A 14 -13.27 3.25 21.08
N PHE A 15 -12.00 3.62 20.99
CA PHE A 15 -11.56 4.98 20.68
C PHE A 15 -10.84 4.98 19.34
N SER A 16 -11.31 5.82 18.42
CA SER A 16 -10.64 6.06 17.15
C SER A 16 -9.63 7.19 17.33
N LEU A 17 -8.35 6.90 17.11
CA LEU A 17 -7.30 7.91 17.11
C LEU A 17 -7.10 8.43 15.69
N GLU A 18 -7.00 9.74 15.55
CA GLU A 18 -6.66 10.33 14.25
C GLU A 18 -5.16 10.11 13.97
N PRO A 19 -4.80 9.65 12.77
CA PRO A 19 -3.41 9.52 12.40
C PRO A 19 -2.74 10.89 12.33
N PRO A 20 -1.45 11.01 12.71
CA PRO A 20 -0.71 12.25 12.52
C PRO A 20 -0.51 12.53 11.01
N THR A 21 -0.25 13.80 10.66
CA THR A 21 -0.13 14.25 9.25
C THR A 21 1.03 13.60 8.47
N ASN A 22 2.01 13.02 9.17
CA ASN A 22 3.15 12.32 8.58
C ASN A 22 2.94 10.79 8.47
N TRP A 23 1.77 10.27 8.81
CA TRP A 23 1.39 8.88 8.58
C TRP A 23 0.65 8.74 7.25
N ILE A 24 1.03 7.72 6.46
CA ILE A 24 0.40 7.48 5.16
C ILE A 24 -0.66 6.40 5.29
N GLY A 25 -1.91 6.80 5.11
CA GLY A 25 -3.05 5.91 5.10
C GLY A 25 -3.45 5.38 3.72
N PRO A 26 -4.30 4.36 3.70
CA PRO A 26 -4.83 3.80 2.46
C PRO A 26 -5.57 4.80 1.57
N GLU A 27 -6.26 5.76 2.18
CA GLU A 27 -6.96 6.85 1.49
C GLU A 27 -6.06 7.64 0.54
N LYS A 28 -4.78 7.84 0.90
CA LYS A 28 -3.83 8.59 0.07
C LYS A 28 -3.41 7.87 -1.19
N PHE A 29 -3.40 6.53 -1.18
CA PHE A 29 -2.98 5.74 -2.34
C PHE A 29 -4.11 5.43 -3.31
N PHE A 30 -5.34 5.34 -2.83
CA PHE A 30 -6.46 4.81 -3.61
C PHE A 30 -7.53 5.86 -3.90
N GLY A 31 -7.46 7.03 -3.28
CA GLY A 31 -8.50 8.04 -3.35
C GLY A 31 -9.79 7.60 -2.66
N ILE A 32 -10.60 8.56 -2.23
CA ILE A 32 -11.96 8.32 -1.76
C ILE A 32 -12.85 9.31 -2.52
N THR A 33 -13.75 8.78 -3.36
CA THR A 33 -14.89 9.54 -3.84
C THR A 33 -15.94 9.53 -2.75
N ASN A 34 -16.08 10.64 -2.03
CA ASN A 34 -17.28 10.91 -1.24
C ASN A 34 -18.34 11.54 -2.15
N ASP A 35 -19.62 11.36 -1.83
CA ASP A 35 -20.73 12.07 -2.48
C ASP A 35 -20.77 13.58 -2.11
N ASP A 36 -19.99 13.99 -1.11
CA ASP A 36 -19.77 15.38 -0.71
C ASP A 36 -18.43 15.86 -1.28
N ASP A 37 -18.44 17.00 -1.99
CA ASP A 37 -17.46 17.62 -2.90
C ASP A 37 -15.96 17.73 -2.47
N ASP A 38 -15.52 17.14 -1.36
CA ASP A 38 -14.11 17.06 -0.96
C ASP A 38 -13.46 15.77 -1.48
N GLU A 39 -13.12 15.73 -2.77
CA GLU A 39 -12.28 14.67 -3.35
C GLU A 39 -10.92 14.65 -2.65
N GLU A 40 -10.61 13.59 -1.88
CA GLU A 40 -9.24 13.36 -1.43
C GLU A 40 -8.36 13.04 -2.64
N VAL A 41 -7.43 13.95 -2.94
CA VAL A 41 -6.49 13.83 -4.07
C VAL A 41 -5.65 12.55 -3.91
N GLU A 42 -5.88 11.59 -4.82
CA GLU A 42 -5.08 10.38 -4.95
C GLU A 42 -3.62 10.77 -5.24
N TRP A 43 -2.70 10.26 -4.43
CA TRP A 43 -1.28 10.49 -4.64
C TRP A 43 -0.79 9.74 -5.89
N PRO A 44 0.05 10.35 -6.74
CA PRO A 44 0.54 9.74 -7.97
C PRO A 44 1.65 8.71 -7.67
N LEU A 45 1.30 7.67 -6.91
CA LEU A 45 2.20 6.60 -6.46
C LEU A 45 1.78 5.22 -7.01
N THR A 46 0.68 5.16 -7.76
CA THR A 46 0.10 3.93 -8.30
C THR A 46 0.33 3.83 -9.80
N ASN A 47 0.62 2.63 -10.27
CA ASN A 47 0.89 2.31 -11.67
C ASN A 47 0.10 1.06 -12.07
N ASP A 48 -0.63 1.15 -13.17
CA ASP A 48 -1.43 0.03 -13.67
C ASP A 48 -0.55 -1.06 -14.28
N VAL A 49 -0.85 -2.30 -13.93
CA VAL A 49 -0.29 -3.49 -14.54
C VAL A 49 -1.35 -4.12 -15.44
N LEU A 50 -1.08 -4.13 -16.74
CA LEU A 50 -1.99 -4.63 -17.79
C LEU A 50 -1.37 -5.76 -18.63
N ASP A 51 -0.10 -6.07 -18.41
CA ASP A 51 0.74 -6.97 -19.21
C ASP A 51 1.13 -8.25 -18.46
N ASN A 52 0.47 -8.55 -17.33
CA ASN A 52 0.82 -9.72 -16.52
C ASN A 52 0.14 -11.01 -16.96
N GLU A 53 -0.95 -10.98 -17.73
CA GLU A 53 -1.80 -12.16 -17.93
C GLU A 53 -1.09 -13.29 -18.66
N ASP A 54 -0.35 -12.96 -19.74
CA ASP A 54 0.41 -13.94 -20.52
C ASP A 54 1.60 -14.51 -19.74
N TRP A 55 2.21 -13.68 -18.90
CA TRP A 55 3.31 -14.08 -18.03
C TRP A 55 2.85 -14.98 -16.88
N LEU A 56 1.86 -14.51 -16.13
CA LEU A 56 1.36 -15.12 -14.91
C LEU A 56 -0.15 -14.86 -14.80
N PRO A 57 -0.97 -15.80 -15.31
CA PRO A 57 -2.42 -15.69 -15.25
C PRO A 57 -2.89 -15.58 -13.79
N PRO A 58 -3.91 -14.74 -13.49
CA PRO A 58 -4.44 -14.58 -12.13
C PRO A 58 -4.87 -15.91 -11.49
N LYS A 59 -5.39 -16.83 -12.32
CA LYS A 59 -5.70 -18.21 -11.94
C LYS A 59 -4.73 -19.16 -12.65
N HIS A 60 -3.80 -19.71 -11.89
CA HIS A 60 -2.87 -20.72 -12.39
C HIS A 60 -2.72 -21.87 -11.38
N LYS A 61 -2.15 -22.98 -11.86
CA LYS A 61 -1.84 -24.14 -11.03
C LYS A 61 -0.39 -24.07 -10.51
N LYS A 62 -0.07 -24.88 -9.51
CA LYS A 62 1.25 -24.95 -8.87
C LYS A 62 2.40 -25.35 -9.81
N ASP A 63 2.06 -25.95 -10.94
CA ASP A 63 2.94 -26.46 -11.99
C ASP A 63 3.09 -25.49 -13.17
N LEU A 64 2.55 -24.27 -13.08
CA LEU A 64 2.79 -23.23 -14.08
C LEU A 64 4.29 -23.01 -14.27
N VAL A 65 4.72 -23.06 -15.53
CA VAL A 65 6.04 -22.65 -15.97
C VAL A 65 5.93 -21.22 -16.47
N VAL A 66 6.64 -20.30 -15.81
CA VAL A 66 6.65 -18.88 -16.17
C VAL A 66 7.68 -18.70 -17.27
N GLN A 67 7.23 -18.29 -18.46
CA GLN A 67 8.11 -18.11 -19.61
C GLN A 67 8.93 -16.82 -19.48
N ARG A 68 10.20 -16.85 -19.89
CA ARG A 68 11.14 -15.73 -19.70
C ARG A 68 10.92 -14.60 -20.71
N ASP A 69 10.51 -14.96 -21.92
CA ASP A 69 10.17 -14.07 -23.04
C ASP A 69 8.87 -13.30 -22.81
N LEU A 70 8.05 -13.74 -21.85
CA LEU A 70 6.82 -13.05 -21.46
C LEU A 70 7.02 -12.18 -20.20
N PHE A 71 8.26 -11.85 -19.81
CA PHE A 71 8.48 -11.02 -18.62
C PHE A 71 7.82 -9.64 -18.80
N PRO A 72 6.99 -9.15 -17.86
CA PRO A 72 6.20 -7.94 -18.06
C PRO A 72 7.08 -6.69 -18.12
N GLU A 73 6.77 -5.77 -19.04
CA GLU A 73 7.36 -4.44 -19.10
C GLU A 73 7.06 -3.63 -17.83
N SER A 74 5.88 -3.81 -17.24
CA SER A 74 5.56 -3.22 -15.94
C SER A 74 6.50 -3.68 -14.82
N LEU A 75 7.00 -4.91 -14.87
CA LEU A 75 7.97 -5.43 -13.90
C LEU A 75 9.40 -4.98 -14.22
N HIS A 76 9.77 -4.87 -15.51
CA HIS A 76 10.99 -4.19 -15.94
C HIS A 76 11.06 -2.76 -15.38
N GLU A 77 9.96 -2.01 -15.51
CA GLU A 77 9.85 -0.64 -15.00
C GLU A 77 9.87 -0.61 -13.47
N ALA A 78 9.14 -1.49 -12.78
CA ALA A 78 9.14 -1.54 -11.32
C ALA A 78 10.54 -1.78 -10.73
N ILE A 79 11.36 -2.63 -11.36
CA ILE A 79 12.76 -2.85 -10.94
C ILE A 79 13.59 -1.57 -11.12
N ARG A 80 13.43 -0.85 -12.23
CA ARG A 80 14.11 0.44 -12.48
C ARG A 80 13.67 1.51 -11.49
N SER A 81 12.37 1.62 -11.23
CA SER A 81 11.80 2.49 -10.20
C SER A 81 12.38 2.18 -8.81
N PHE A 82 12.64 0.91 -8.50
CA PHE A 82 13.30 0.56 -7.24
C PHE A 82 14.76 1.01 -7.19
N VAL A 83 15.53 0.84 -8.28
CA VAL A 83 16.91 1.36 -8.37
C VAL A 83 16.93 2.88 -8.21
N LEU A 84 16.03 3.60 -8.90
CA LEU A 84 15.86 5.06 -8.78
C LEU A 84 15.52 5.47 -7.34
N SER A 85 14.58 4.77 -6.72
CA SER A 85 14.19 5.00 -5.32
C SER A 85 15.38 4.80 -4.37
N CYS A 86 16.19 3.75 -4.57
CA CYS A 86 17.39 3.52 -3.78
C CYS A 86 18.42 4.64 -3.96
N ALA A 87 18.70 5.04 -5.21
CA ALA A 87 19.65 6.10 -5.51
C ALA A 87 19.19 7.47 -4.94
N ALA A 88 17.91 7.80 -5.08
CA ALA A 88 17.34 9.02 -4.50
C ALA A 88 17.41 9.03 -2.97
N ARG A 89 17.10 7.91 -2.31
CA ARG A 89 17.25 7.79 -0.84
C ARG A 89 18.70 7.97 -0.41
N ARG A 90 19.66 7.43 -1.17
CA ARG A 90 21.08 7.65 -0.93
C ARG A 90 21.48 9.12 -1.08
N ALA A 91 21.02 9.78 -2.13
CA ALA A 91 21.24 11.21 -2.35
C ALA A 91 20.63 12.09 -1.22
N ARG A 92 19.55 11.63 -0.58
CA ARG A 92 18.97 12.22 0.65
C ARG A 92 19.71 11.84 1.94
N GLY A 93 20.89 11.23 1.85
CA GLY A 93 21.70 10.83 3.01
C GLY A 93 21.27 9.54 3.70
N GLN A 94 20.32 8.77 3.14
CA GLN A 94 19.85 7.50 3.72
C GLN A 94 20.63 6.28 3.20
N ALA A 95 21.92 6.44 2.91
CA ALA A 95 22.72 5.40 2.27
C ALA A 95 22.95 4.13 3.10
N LYS A 96 22.73 4.22 4.43
CA LYS A 96 22.78 3.10 5.38
C LYS A 96 21.40 2.62 5.82
N GLY A 97 20.32 3.20 5.28
CA GLY A 97 18.96 2.76 5.57
C GLY A 97 18.62 1.49 4.81
N ASP A 98 17.75 0.67 5.39
CA ASP A 98 17.16 -0.45 4.67
C ASP A 98 16.26 0.06 3.54
N MET A 99 16.29 -0.64 2.40
CA MET A 99 15.55 -0.33 1.19
C MET A 99 14.99 -1.63 0.64
N SER A 100 13.68 -1.73 0.49
CA SER A 100 13.07 -2.96 0.00
C SER A 100 12.06 -2.73 -1.12
N MET A 101 12.03 -3.72 -2.02
CA MET A 101 10.99 -3.89 -3.02
C MET A 101 10.28 -5.21 -2.73
N LEU A 102 8.96 -5.23 -2.87
CA LEU A 102 8.14 -6.43 -2.73
C LEU A 102 7.63 -6.88 -4.11
N VAL A 103 7.90 -8.13 -4.49
CA VAL A 103 7.27 -8.80 -5.63
C VAL A 103 6.36 -9.90 -5.11
N HIS A 104 5.05 -9.66 -5.19
CA HIS A 104 4.02 -10.52 -4.64
C HIS A 104 2.98 -10.91 -5.69
N VAL A 105 3.29 -11.98 -6.43
CA VAL A 105 2.53 -12.38 -7.62
C VAL A 105 1.83 -13.73 -7.48
N THR A 106 2.30 -14.61 -6.60
CA THR A 106 1.74 -15.96 -6.44
C THR A 106 1.98 -16.53 -5.05
N THR A 107 1.18 -17.52 -4.64
CA THR A 107 1.37 -18.30 -3.40
C THR A 107 2.18 -19.56 -3.60
N PHE A 108 2.39 -20.00 -4.85
CA PHE A 108 3.07 -21.26 -5.12
C PHE A 108 4.58 -21.08 -5.09
N VAL A 109 5.23 -21.80 -4.19
CA VAL A 109 6.69 -21.72 -3.96
C VAL A 109 7.49 -21.97 -5.23
N ASN A 110 7.08 -22.94 -6.06
CA ASN A 110 7.78 -23.23 -7.32
C ASN A 110 7.68 -22.09 -8.32
N THR A 111 6.51 -21.46 -8.46
CA THR A 111 6.30 -20.30 -9.34
C THR A 111 7.07 -19.10 -8.81
N GLN A 112 7.07 -18.86 -7.48
CA GLN A 112 7.88 -17.81 -6.86
C GLN A 112 9.37 -17.99 -7.17
N LYS A 113 9.88 -19.23 -7.21
CA LYS A 113 11.30 -19.50 -7.47
C LYS A 113 11.68 -19.09 -8.89
N GLN A 114 10.82 -19.43 -9.86
CA GLN A 114 10.97 -19.03 -11.27
C GLN A 114 10.94 -17.49 -11.40
N VAL A 115 9.97 -16.83 -10.75
CA VAL A 115 9.87 -15.36 -10.74
C VAL A 115 11.13 -14.73 -10.13
N ARG A 116 11.63 -15.26 -9.00
CA ARG A 116 12.87 -14.79 -8.38
C ARG A 116 14.08 -14.91 -9.31
N GLU A 117 14.19 -16.00 -10.05
CA GLU A 117 15.25 -16.18 -11.04
C GLU A 117 15.14 -15.17 -12.18
N GLN A 118 13.94 -14.93 -12.72
CA GLN A 118 13.73 -13.92 -13.76
C GLN A 118 14.03 -12.50 -13.28
N VAL A 119 13.57 -12.13 -12.08
CA VAL A 119 13.85 -10.82 -11.46
C VAL A 119 15.35 -10.65 -11.18
N ALA A 120 16.04 -11.71 -10.77
CA ALA A 120 17.49 -11.67 -10.57
C ALA A 120 18.27 -11.51 -11.88
N ASP A 121 17.83 -12.21 -12.93
CA ASP A 121 18.42 -12.09 -14.27
C ASP A 121 18.23 -10.66 -14.81
N GLU A 122 17.03 -10.09 -14.67
CA GLU A 122 16.75 -8.70 -15.10
C GLU A 122 17.55 -7.67 -14.29
N LEU A 123 17.61 -7.81 -12.96
CA LEU A 123 18.43 -6.93 -12.14
C LEU A 123 19.91 -7.03 -12.55
N HIS A 124 20.40 -8.22 -12.87
CA HIS A 124 21.78 -8.40 -13.33
C HIS A 124 22.05 -7.71 -14.67
N VAL A 125 21.11 -7.80 -15.63
CA VAL A 125 21.19 -7.05 -16.90
C VAL A 125 21.21 -5.54 -16.65
N LEU A 126 20.27 -5.03 -15.85
CA LEU A 126 20.20 -3.61 -15.49
C LEU A 126 21.47 -3.14 -14.78
N LYS A 127 21.99 -3.94 -13.84
CA LYS A 127 23.24 -3.66 -13.12
C LYS A 127 24.41 -3.55 -14.08
N ASN A 128 24.56 -4.45 -15.05
CA ASN A 128 25.63 -4.36 -16.03
C ASN A 128 25.50 -3.13 -16.93
N ARG A 129 24.28 -2.81 -17.39
CA ARG A 129 24.01 -1.58 -18.16
C ARG A 129 24.39 -0.31 -17.39
N ILE A 130 24.12 -0.26 -16.08
CA ILE A 130 24.45 0.90 -15.23
C ILE A 130 25.94 0.97 -14.86
N LEU A 131 26.60 -0.16 -14.64
CA LEU A 131 27.99 -0.19 -14.21
C LEU A 131 28.97 0.02 -15.36
N TYR A 132 28.70 -0.58 -16.52
CA TYR A 132 29.67 -0.68 -17.62
C TYR A 132 29.25 0.07 -18.89
N ASP A 133 27.96 0.08 -19.23
CA ASP A 133 27.45 0.67 -20.47
C ASP A 133 26.83 2.07 -20.27
N TYR A 134 26.94 2.62 -19.07
CA TYR A 134 26.31 3.88 -18.71
C TYR A 134 27.10 5.06 -19.29
N SER A 135 26.44 5.80 -20.18
CA SER A 135 26.99 6.98 -20.85
C SER A 135 25.95 8.09 -20.88
N SER A 136 26.42 9.35 -20.77
CA SER A 136 25.56 10.52 -20.91
C SER A 136 24.93 10.55 -22.31
N GLY A 137 23.61 10.67 -22.38
CA GLY A 137 22.81 10.56 -23.60
C GLY A 137 22.51 9.12 -24.06
N GLY A 138 23.04 8.11 -23.36
CA GLY A 138 22.80 6.70 -23.67
C GLY A 138 21.36 6.26 -23.41
N ASP A 139 20.95 5.14 -24.01
CA ASP A 139 19.56 4.66 -23.93
C ASP A 139 19.12 4.41 -22.48
N ILE A 140 19.97 3.80 -21.65
CA ILE A 140 19.65 3.53 -20.24
C ILE A 140 19.49 4.82 -19.41
N GLN A 141 20.31 5.83 -19.68
CA GLN A 141 20.25 7.10 -18.97
C GLN A 141 18.93 7.81 -19.29
N ARG A 142 18.57 7.89 -20.59
CA ARG A 142 17.30 8.45 -21.05
C ARG A 142 16.08 7.70 -20.51
N GLU A 143 16.16 6.37 -20.45
CA GLU A 143 15.10 5.51 -19.91
C GLU A 143 14.86 5.81 -18.41
N LEU A 144 15.92 5.86 -17.61
CA LEU A 144 15.83 6.17 -16.17
C LEU A 144 15.39 7.62 -15.90
N GLU A 145 15.91 8.57 -16.67
CA GLU A 145 15.51 9.99 -16.58
C GLU A 145 14.05 10.19 -16.96
N HIS A 146 13.56 9.46 -17.96
CA HIS A 146 12.16 9.49 -18.34
C HIS A 146 11.25 9.03 -17.18
N ILE A 147 11.54 7.89 -16.57
CA ILE A 147 10.80 7.39 -15.39
C ILE A 147 10.86 8.41 -14.25
N TRP A 148 12.04 8.98 -13.96
CA TRP A 148 12.20 10.00 -12.92
C TRP A 148 11.29 11.22 -13.12
N ASN A 149 11.29 11.77 -14.34
CA ASN A 149 10.52 12.96 -14.67
C ASN A 149 9.01 12.69 -14.78
N ARG A 150 8.63 11.49 -15.23
CA ARG A 150 7.24 11.08 -15.35
C ARG A 150 6.61 10.80 -13.98
N ASP A 151 7.34 10.13 -13.09
CA ASP A 151 6.74 9.59 -11.86
C ASP A 151 7.24 10.28 -10.59
N PHE A 152 8.55 10.42 -10.41
CA PHE A 152 9.16 10.84 -9.13
C PHE A 152 9.06 12.33 -8.90
N ARG A 153 9.33 13.12 -9.93
CA ARG A 153 9.27 14.57 -9.83
C ARG A 153 7.84 15.09 -9.58
N PRO A 154 6.78 14.61 -10.25
CA PRO A 154 5.41 15.01 -9.93
C PRO A 154 4.96 14.55 -8.54
N ALA A 155 5.32 13.32 -8.13
CA ALA A 155 5.01 12.82 -6.79
C ALA A 155 5.66 13.69 -5.69
N THR A 156 6.93 14.07 -5.84
CA THR A 156 7.61 14.95 -4.87
C THR A 156 6.85 16.27 -4.70
N LYS A 157 6.42 16.88 -5.81
CA LYS A 157 5.66 18.13 -5.80
C LYS A 157 4.28 17.97 -5.16
N ALA A 158 3.57 16.90 -5.49
CA ALA A 158 2.22 16.64 -4.97
C ALA A 158 2.22 16.32 -3.47
N LEU A 159 3.28 15.70 -2.96
CA LEU A 159 3.38 15.24 -1.58
C LEU A 159 4.15 16.20 -0.68
N GLN A 160 4.49 17.39 -1.17
CA GLN A 160 5.17 18.40 -0.35
C GLN A 160 4.22 18.90 0.73
N SER A 161 4.64 18.79 2.00
CA SER A 161 3.88 19.25 3.16
C SER A 161 4.77 20.07 4.09
N THR A 162 4.16 20.94 4.90
CA THR A 162 4.87 21.81 5.85
C THR A 162 5.44 21.01 7.04
N ASP A 163 4.76 19.95 7.46
CA ASP A 163 5.09 19.21 8.69
C ASP A 163 6.24 18.20 8.51
N ASP A 164 6.47 17.72 7.28
CA ASP A 164 7.54 16.77 6.95
C ASP A 164 8.00 17.05 5.51
N PRO A 165 8.79 18.12 5.28
CA PRO A 165 9.16 18.56 3.94
C PRO A 165 10.08 17.56 3.26
N LEU A 166 9.86 17.30 1.98
CA LEU A 166 10.70 16.43 1.19
C LEU A 166 11.81 17.24 0.53
N GLN A 167 13.00 16.65 0.48
CA GLN A 167 14.11 17.20 -0.28
C GLN A 167 13.86 16.93 -1.77
N GLU A 168 13.63 18.01 -2.54
CA GLU A 168 13.62 17.94 -4.00
C GLU A 168 15.02 17.59 -4.51
N LEU A 169 15.07 16.69 -5.48
CA LEU A 169 16.28 16.24 -6.14
C LEU A 169 16.12 16.43 -7.65
N GLU A 170 17.19 16.88 -8.31
CA GLU A 170 17.29 16.80 -9.75
C GLU A 170 17.76 15.41 -10.17
N PHE A 171 17.51 15.03 -11.42
CA PHE A 171 17.93 13.70 -11.90
C PHE A 171 19.45 13.50 -11.76
N ALA A 172 20.25 14.55 -11.94
CA ALA A 172 21.70 14.50 -11.77
C ALA A 172 22.15 14.07 -10.36
N ASP A 173 21.40 14.47 -9.32
CA ASP A 173 21.69 14.07 -7.94
C ASP A 173 21.47 12.56 -7.76
N VAL A 174 20.37 12.05 -8.32
CA VAL A 174 20.02 10.62 -8.31
C VAL A 174 21.00 9.82 -9.16
N GLU A 175 21.34 10.32 -10.35
CA GLU A 175 22.26 9.72 -11.31
C GLU A 175 23.64 9.47 -10.67
N SER A 176 24.12 10.40 -9.86
CA SER A 176 25.40 10.28 -9.16
C SER A 176 25.47 9.07 -8.20
N GLU A 177 24.32 8.62 -7.67
CA GLU A 177 24.21 7.51 -6.71
C GLU A 177 23.80 6.18 -7.36
N LEU A 178 23.44 6.15 -8.65
CA LEU A 178 22.91 4.95 -9.32
C LEU A 178 23.84 3.74 -9.24
N LYS A 179 25.16 3.95 -9.47
CA LYS A 179 26.15 2.87 -9.50
C LYS A 179 26.29 2.20 -8.12
N GLU A 180 26.37 3.01 -7.07
CA GLU A 180 26.44 2.52 -5.69
C GLU A 180 25.13 1.86 -5.27
N ALA A 181 23.98 2.43 -5.64
CA ALA A 181 22.67 1.88 -5.35
C ALA A 181 22.50 0.48 -5.95
N VAL A 182 22.66 0.34 -7.27
CA VAL A 182 22.47 -0.94 -7.96
C VAL A 182 23.52 -1.98 -7.55
N GLY A 183 24.71 -1.52 -7.15
CA GLY A 183 25.78 -2.35 -6.63
C GLY A 183 25.35 -3.20 -5.42
N LYS A 184 24.53 -2.63 -4.54
CA LYS A 184 24.11 -3.23 -3.26
C LYS A 184 22.81 -4.02 -3.32
N ILE A 185 22.01 -3.91 -4.39
CA ILE A 185 20.70 -4.56 -4.45
C ILE A 185 20.86 -6.08 -4.63
N GLU A 186 20.18 -6.83 -3.77
CA GLU A 186 20.11 -8.29 -3.84
C GLU A 186 18.68 -8.78 -4.08
N VAL A 187 18.51 -9.91 -4.78
CA VAL A 187 17.20 -10.55 -4.93
C VAL A 187 17.07 -11.72 -3.97
N ARG A 188 16.14 -11.60 -3.01
CA ARG A 188 15.88 -12.59 -1.97
C ARG A 188 14.51 -13.22 -2.11
N MET A 189 14.38 -14.45 -1.64
CA MET A 189 13.14 -15.20 -1.64
C MET A 189 12.71 -15.51 -0.21
N ILE A 190 11.45 -15.21 0.14
CA ILE A 190 10.93 -15.47 1.48
C ILE A 190 9.73 -16.40 1.42
N ASN A 191 9.93 -17.62 1.92
CA ASN A 191 8.96 -18.70 1.84
C ASN A 191 8.59 -19.22 3.24
N GLY A 192 7.42 -19.86 3.34
CA GLY A 192 6.93 -20.56 4.54
C GLY A 192 7.99 -21.43 5.22
N LEU A 193 8.80 -22.12 4.41
CA LEU A 193 9.76 -23.15 4.81
C LEU A 193 11.18 -22.62 5.11
N SER A 194 11.54 -21.41 4.67
CA SER A 194 12.89 -20.88 4.89
C SER A 194 12.99 -20.13 6.22
N THR A 195 14.11 -20.34 6.92
CA THR A 195 14.60 -19.55 8.05
C THR A 195 15.27 -18.25 7.61
N ASP A 196 15.27 -17.93 6.31
CA ASP A 196 15.69 -16.63 5.77
C ASP A 196 14.65 -15.56 6.13
N SER A 197 14.62 -15.19 7.41
CA SER A 197 14.21 -13.86 7.83
C SER A 197 15.21 -12.86 7.26
N LEU A 198 14.73 -11.73 6.74
CA LEU A 198 15.59 -10.57 6.46
C LEU A 198 16.20 -10.14 7.80
N ASP A 199 17.38 -10.65 8.11
CA ASP A 199 18.07 -10.34 9.35
C ASP A 199 18.81 -9.01 9.17
N TYR A 200 18.05 -7.92 9.31
CA TYR A 200 18.56 -6.55 9.23
C TYR A 200 19.69 -6.30 10.23
N THR A 201 19.73 -7.03 11.36
CA THR A 201 20.78 -6.88 12.37
C THR A 201 22.17 -7.30 11.86
N ARG A 202 22.22 -8.16 10.85
CA ARG A 202 23.48 -8.56 10.18
C ARG A 202 23.95 -7.58 9.11
N HIS A 203 23.17 -6.54 8.84
CA HIS A 203 23.44 -5.54 7.81
C HIS A 203 23.51 -4.13 8.42
N PRO A 204 24.55 -3.82 9.23
CA PRO A 204 24.69 -2.51 9.89
C PRO A 204 24.85 -1.33 8.92
N GLU A 205 25.19 -1.61 7.66
CA GLU A 205 25.30 -0.63 6.57
C GLU A 205 24.04 -0.56 5.69
N GLY A 206 22.92 -1.10 6.18
CA GLY A 206 21.64 -1.19 5.49
C GLY A 206 21.56 -2.32 4.47
N LEU A 207 20.35 -2.87 4.30
CA LEU A 207 20.04 -3.88 3.30
C LEU A 207 19.20 -3.30 2.17
N ALA A 208 19.68 -3.41 0.93
CA ALA A 208 18.90 -3.13 -0.27
C ALA A 208 18.46 -4.44 -0.93
N ALA A 209 17.16 -4.76 -0.90
CA ALA A 209 16.67 -6.07 -1.35
C ALA A 209 15.36 -6.03 -2.13
N ILE A 210 15.31 -6.77 -3.24
CA ILE A 210 14.07 -7.16 -3.92
C ILE A 210 13.62 -8.49 -3.33
N VAL A 211 12.46 -8.49 -2.69
CA VAL A 211 11.90 -9.63 -1.97
C VAL A 211 10.79 -10.25 -2.79
N VAL A 212 11.00 -11.49 -3.24
CA VAL A 212 9.96 -12.29 -3.89
C VAL A 212 9.35 -13.26 -2.89
N GLY A 213 8.04 -13.21 -2.69
CA GLY A 213 7.40 -14.18 -1.80
C GLY A 213 5.89 -14.18 -1.84
N GLY A 214 5.30 -14.93 -0.90
CA GLY A 214 3.86 -15.20 -0.86
C GLY A 214 3.27 -15.09 0.55
N ALA A 215 2.55 -16.13 0.98
CA ALA A 215 1.71 -16.09 2.18
C ALA A 215 2.44 -15.70 3.48
N LYS A 216 3.74 -16.02 3.66
CA LYS A 216 4.50 -15.64 4.86
C LYS A 216 4.75 -14.13 4.97
N LEU A 217 4.76 -13.41 3.84
CA LEU A 217 4.89 -11.96 3.80
C LEU A 217 3.62 -11.24 4.31
N SER A 218 2.51 -11.96 4.48
CA SER A 218 1.28 -11.38 5.00
C SER A 218 1.25 -11.23 6.53
N ARG A 219 2.08 -11.95 7.30
CA ARG A 219 2.01 -11.96 8.78
C ARG A 219 3.39 -12.00 9.45
N GLY A 220 3.66 -11.00 10.29
CA GLY A 220 4.77 -11.01 11.25
C GLY A 220 6.16 -10.71 10.70
N LEU A 221 6.29 -10.43 9.40
CA LEU A 221 7.54 -9.96 8.80
C LEU A 221 7.43 -8.47 8.46
N THR A 222 8.33 -7.66 9.00
CA THR A 222 8.47 -6.25 8.62
C THR A 222 9.44 -6.15 7.45
N LEU A 223 9.00 -5.51 6.36
CA LEU A 223 9.88 -5.10 5.27
C LEU A 223 10.29 -3.65 5.52
N GLU A 224 11.44 -3.48 6.16
CA GLU A 224 12.01 -2.16 6.42
C GLU A 224 12.32 -1.46 5.10
N GLY A 225 12.02 -0.16 5.04
CA GLY A 225 12.33 0.66 3.88
C GLY A 225 11.57 0.33 2.60
N LEU A 226 10.38 -0.28 2.69
CA LEU A 226 9.58 -0.65 1.52
C LEU A 226 9.22 0.60 0.70
N SER A 227 9.76 0.66 -0.53
CA SER A 227 9.49 1.75 -1.47
C SER A 227 8.71 1.27 -2.69
N VAL A 228 9.05 0.13 -3.30
CA VAL A 228 8.34 -0.35 -4.50
C VAL A 228 7.61 -1.66 -4.21
N SER A 229 6.35 -1.77 -4.63
CA SER A 229 5.53 -2.98 -4.49
C SER A 229 4.95 -3.37 -5.84
N TYR A 230 5.30 -4.55 -6.34
CA TYR A 230 4.69 -5.17 -7.51
C TYR A 230 3.76 -6.28 -7.05
N TYR A 231 2.46 -6.06 -7.15
CA TYR A 231 1.44 -6.83 -6.45
C TYR A 231 0.35 -7.29 -7.42
N LEU A 232 0.27 -8.60 -7.67
CA LEU A 232 -0.74 -9.20 -8.58
C LEU A 232 -1.67 -10.18 -7.86
N ARG A 233 -1.51 -10.34 -6.54
CA ARG A 233 -2.31 -11.27 -5.77
C ARG A 233 -3.67 -10.68 -5.40
N ALA A 234 -4.66 -10.87 -6.26
CA ALA A 234 -6.05 -10.62 -5.92
C ALA A 234 -6.51 -11.55 -4.77
N THR A 235 -7.14 -10.97 -3.75
CA THR A 235 -7.82 -11.70 -2.68
C THR A 235 -9.25 -11.20 -2.59
N ARG A 236 -10.19 -12.11 -2.35
CA ARG A 236 -11.58 -11.76 -2.06
C ARG A 236 -11.81 -11.46 -0.58
N MET A 237 -10.80 -11.61 0.28
CA MET A 237 -10.93 -11.39 1.72
C MET A 237 -10.38 -10.01 2.11
N TYR A 238 -11.24 -9.21 2.73
CA TYR A 238 -10.96 -7.84 3.20
C TYR A 238 -9.79 -7.77 4.19
N ASP A 239 -9.84 -8.60 5.24
CA ASP A 239 -8.76 -8.72 6.25
C ASP A 239 -7.41 -9.09 5.62
N THR A 240 -7.43 -9.99 4.63
CA THR A 240 -6.21 -10.42 3.94
C THR A 240 -5.64 -9.29 3.09
N LEU A 241 -6.49 -8.48 2.47
CA LEU A 241 -6.09 -7.34 1.66
C LEU A 241 -5.47 -6.23 2.53
N MET A 242 -6.11 -5.88 3.65
CA MET A 242 -5.54 -4.94 4.63
C MET A 242 -4.23 -5.44 5.27
N GLN A 243 -4.13 -6.73 5.60
CA GLN A 243 -2.88 -7.33 6.11
C GLN A 243 -1.74 -7.33 5.08
N MET A 244 -2.07 -7.28 3.80
CA MET A 244 -1.11 -7.33 2.69
C MET A 244 -0.70 -5.93 2.19
N GLY A 245 -1.48 -4.90 2.46
CA GLY A 245 -1.15 -3.49 2.21
C GLY A 245 -0.03 -3.01 3.14
N ARG A 246 1.21 -3.39 2.85
CA ARG A 246 2.40 -3.00 3.63
C ARG A 246 2.94 -1.62 3.27
N TRP A 247 2.35 -0.98 2.27
CA TRP A 247 2.71 0.36 1.80
C TRP A 247 2.16 1.49 2.69
N PHE A 248 1.25 1.19 3.62
CA PHE A 248 0.80 2.17 4.63
C PHE A 248 1.85 2.34 5.74
N GLY A 249 1.78 3.47 6.43
CA GLY A 249 2.63 3.77 7.57
C GLY A 249 3.60 4.92 7.35
N TYR A 250 4.54 5.06 8.29
CA TYR A 250 5.55 6.11 8.26
C TYR A 250 6.61 5.84 7.19
N ARG A 251 6.98 6.88 6.44
CA ARG A 251 8.00 6.85 5.37
C ARG A 251 8.85 8.14 5.38
N PRO A 252 9.58 8.39 6.48
CA PRO A 252 10.24 9.67 6.71
C PRO A 252 11.29 9.95 5.62
N GLY A 253 11.09 11.05 4.89
CA GLY A 253 12.00 11.49 3.84
C GLY A 253 12.00 10.68 2.53
N TYR A 254 11.07 9.73 2.33
CA TYR A 254 11.00 8.95 1.07
C TYR A 254 9.59 8.55 0.61
N ARG A 255 8.52 9.12 1.19
CA ARG A 255 7.13 8.81 0.82
C ARG A 255 6.79 9.03 -0.65
N ASP A 256 7.39 10.04 -1.26
CA ASP A 256 7.30 10.39 -2.68
C ASP A 256 8.01 9.41 -3.62
N LEU A 257 8.92 8.61 -3.08
CA LEU A 257 9.65 7.58 -3.82
C LEU A 257 8.92 6.23 -3.81
N CYS A 258 7.75 6.14 -3.16
CA CYS A 258 6.99 4.90 -3.04
C CYS A 258 6.18 4.60 -4.32
N ARG A 259 6.20 3.37 -4.85
CA ARG A 259 5.42 2.98 -6.02
C ARG A 259 4.66 1.68 -5.80
N ILE A 260 3.42 1.64 -6.24
CA ILE A 260 2.56 0.45 -6.25
C ILE A 260 2.23 0.11 -7.69
N TYR A 261 2.74 -1.01 -8.16
CA TYR A 261 2.39 -1.61 -9.44
C TYR A 261 1.37 -2.72 -9.18
N THR A 262 0.14 -2.55 -9.66
CA THR A 262 -0.92 -3.55 -9.46
C THR A 262 -1.98 -3.44 -10.55
N THR A 263 -2.88 -4.43 -10.64
CA THR A 263 -3.91 -4.42 -11.68
C THR A 263 -5.09 -3.52 -11.28
N PRO A 264 -5.84 -2.95 -12.25
CA PRO A 264 -7.01 -2.13 -11.97
C PRO A 264 -8.06 -2.84 -11.10
N GLU A 265 -8.22 -4.16 -11.22
CA GLU A 265 -9.15 -4.93 -10.38
C GLU A 265 -8.72 -4.96 -8.92
N ILE A 266 -7.41 -5.05 -8.66
CA ILE A 266 -6.88 -5.00 -7.30
C ILE A 266 -7.00 -3.58 -6.75
N MET A 267 -6.71 -2.55 -7.56
CA MET A 267 -6.93 -1.15 -7.20
C MET A 267 -8.38 -0.89 -6.77
N ALA A 268 -9.36 -1.33 -7.60
CA ALA A 268 -10.78 -1.19 -7.28
C ALA A 268 -11.18 -1.95 -6.00
N SER A 269 -10.57 -3.11 -5.78
CA SER A 269 -10.75 -3.89 -4.55
C SER A 269 -10.24 -3.13 -3.32
N TYR A 270 -9.06 -2.48 -3.40
CA TYR A 270 -8.55 -1.62 -2.33
C TYR A 270 -9.45 -0.42 -2.08
N ARG A 271 -9.93 0.27 -3.14
CA ARG A 271 -10.87 1.41 -2.99
C ARG A 271 -12.11 1.05 -2.19
N ASN A 272 -12.74 -0.08 -2.52
CA ASN A 272 -13.88 -0.59 -1.76
C ASN A 272 -13.55 -0.87 -0.29
N VAL A 273 -12.31 -1.29 -0.03
CA VAL A 273 -11.80 -1.56 1.31
C VAL A 273 -11.47 -0.29 2.09
N VAL A 274 -11.02 0.75 1.42
CA VAL A 274 -10.83 2.04 2.08
C VAL A 274 -12.18 2.62 2.50
N VAL A 275 -13.15 2.62 1.58
CA VAL A 275 -14.49 3.17 1.81
C VAL A 275 -15.18 2.52 3.01
N ALA A 276 -15.30 1.19 3.04
CA ALA A 276 -16.00 0.55 4.16
C ALA A 276 -15.19 0.55 5.47
N THR A 277 -13.87 0.80 5.42
CA THR A 277 -13.07 1.06 6.64
C THR A 277 -13.34 2.46 7.17
N ARG A 278 -13.44 3.47 6.30
CA ARG A 278 -13.79 4.84 6.68
C ARG A 278 -15.19 4.93 7.29
N GLU A 279 -16.19 4.32 6.64
CA GLU A 279 -17.55 4.24 7.18
C GLU A 279 -17.57 3.64 8.60
N LEU A 280 -16.78 2.59 8.85
CA LEU A 280 -16.66 1.98 10.18
C LEU A 280 -16.00 2.92 11.20
N LEU A 281 -14.97 3.68 10.79
CA LEU A 281 -14.32 4.66 11.66
C LEU A 281 -15.25 5.83 11.98
N ASP A 282 -16.09 6.25 11.03
CA ASP A 282 -17.09 7.29 11.21
C ASP A 282 -18.21 6.81 12.16
N ASP A 283 -18.66 5.57 12.02
CA ASP A 283 -19.59 4.92 12.98
C ASP A 283 -18.98 4.92 14.40
N PHE A 284 -17.68 4.65 14.56
CA PHE A 284 -17.01 4.74 15.87
C PHE A 284 -16.95 6.17 16.42
N LYS A 285 -16.67 7.16 15.57
CA LYS A 285 -16.66 8.57 15.96
C LYS A 285 -18.04 9.02 16.42
N GLN A 286 -19.10 8.61 15.72
CA GLN A 286 -20.48 8.90 16.10
C GLN A 286 -20.86 8.23 17.42
N MET A 287 -20.55 6.94 17.59
CA MET A 287 -20.77 6.22 18.85
C MET A 287 -20.09 6.92 20.03
N GLN A 288 -18.86 7.37 19.84
CA GLN A 288 -18.12 8.11 20.87
C GLN A 288 -18.75 9.47 21.18
N ALA A 289 -19.22 10.20 20.17
CA ALA A 289 -19.89 11.50 20.34
C ALA A 289 -21.21 11.36 21.11
N GLU A 290 -21.93 10.26 20.93
CA GLU A 290 -23.17 9.94 21.65
C GLU A 290 -22.92 9.33 23.04
N GLY A 291 -21.66 9.04 23.41
CA GLY A 291 -21.31 8.39 24.67
C GLY A 291 -21.76 6.93 24.77
N GLY A 292 -22.06 6.29 23.64
CA GLY A 292 -22.53 4.90 23.56
C GLY A 292 -21.39 3.89 23.70
N THR A 293 -21.75 2.63 24.00
CA THR A 293 -20.79 1.52 24.01
C THR A 293 -20.91 0.68 22.73
N PRO A 294 -19.86 -0.08 22.36
CA PRO A 294 -19.93 -1.02 21.24
C PRO A 294 -21.08 -2.04 21.34
N ALA A 295 -21.53 -2.36 22.56
CA ALA A 295 -22.66 -3.25 22.80
C ALA A 295 -24.01 -2.62 22.40
N ASP A 296 -24.13 -1.29 22.52
CA ASP A 296 -25.37 -0.55 22.23
C ASP A 296 -25.48 -0.20 20.73
N PHE A 297 -24.34 0.01 20.06
CA PHE A 297 -24.30 0.57 18.70
C PHE A 297 -24.45 -0.48 17.58
N GLY A 298 -24.22 -1.77 17.87
CA GLY A 298 -24.40 -2.84 16.88
C GLY A 298 -23.52 -2.66 15.65
N LEU A 299 -22.20 -2.79 15.82
CA LEU A 299 -21.21 -2.51 14.78
C LEU A 299 -21.41 -3.37 13.54
N ARG A 300 -21.47 -2.70 12.38
CA ARG A 300 -21.69 -3.31 11.07
C ARG A 300 -20.52 -3.00 10.15
N VAL A 301 -20.16 -3.96 9.30
CA VAL A 301 -19.17 -3.75 8.24
C VAL A 301 -19.88 -3.95 6.92
N LYS A 302 -19.78 -2.97 6.02
CA LYS A 302 -20.43 -3.02 4.71
C LYS A 302 -19.89 -4.20 3.90
N HIS A 303 -20.81 -4.92 3.29
CA HIS A 303 -20.49 -6.03 2.41
C HIS A 303 -20.51 -5.55 0.96
N SER A 304 -19.35 -5.47 0.32
CA SER A 304 -19.24 -5.10 -1.11
C SER A 304 -19.40 -6.32 -2.02
N PRO A 305 -20.13 -6.23 -3.14
CA PRO A 305 -20.27 -7.33 -4.10
C PRO A 305 -18.90 -7.87 -4.55
N GLY A 306 -18.69 -9.18 -4.45
CA GLY A 306 -17.45 -9.84 -4.86
C GLY A 306 -16.34 -9.91 -3.80
N MET A 307 -16.52 -9.29 -2.63
CA MET A 307 -15.56 -9.31 -1.53
C MET A 307 -16.19 -9.79 -0.21
N GLU A 308 -15.56 -10.74 0.46
CA GLU A 308 -15.94 -11.26 1.77
C GLU A 308 -15.13 -10.53 2.87
N ILE A 309 -15.80 -10.07 3.94
CA ILE A 309 -15.17 -9.33 5.06
C ILE A 309 -14.06 -10.17 5.73
N THR A 310 -14.36 -11.43 6.01
CA THR A 310 -13.40 -12.39 6.54
C THR A 310 -13.83 -13.83 6.17
N ALA A 311 -13.02 -14.82 6.54
CA ALA A 311 -13.34 -16.22 6.28
C ALA A 311 -14.69 -16.61 6.91
N ARG A 312 -15.54 -17.35 6.18
CA ARG A 312 -16.87 -17.77 6.64
C ARG A 312 -16.89 -18.45 8.00
N SER A 313 -15.85 -19.22 8.32
CA SER A 313 -15.71 -19.89 9.62
C SER A 313 -15.63 -18.90 10.79
N LYS A 314 -15.14 -17.67 10.56
CA LYS A 314 -15.06 -16.60 11.56
C LYS A 314 -16.34 -15.76 11.68
N ILE A 315 -17.25 -15.86 10.70
CA ILE A 315 -18.54 -15.12 10.67
C ILE A 315 -19.67 -15.96 11.29
N ARG A 316 -19.35 -17.07 11.98
CA ARG A 316 -20.37 -18.04 12.44
C ARG A 316 -21.45 -17.43 13.34
N HIS A 317 -21.15 -16.35 14.05
CA HIS A 317 -22.09 -15.61 14.91
C HIS A 317 -22.56 -14.27 14.30
N GLY A 318 -22.14 -13.94 13.08
CA GLY A 318 -22.54 -12.71 12.39
C GLY A 318 -23.95 -12.80 11.84
N THR A 319 -24.77 -11.76 12.07
CA THR A 319 -26.12 -11.66 11.50
C THR A 319 -26.08 -10.77 10.26
N LYS A 320 -26.50 -11.29 9.10
CA LYS A 320 -26.68 -10.45 7.91
C LYS A 320 -27.86 -9.51 8.13
N ARG A 321 -27.64 -8.20 7.98
CA ARG A 321 -28.67 -7.18 8.00
C ARG A 321 -28.65 -6.44 6.67
N SER A 322 -29.82 -6.33 6.04
CA SER A 322 -30.00 -5.41 4.91
C SER A 322 -30.33 -4.05 5.48
N VAL A 323 -29.47 -3.07 5.22
CA VAL A 323 -29.72 -1.68 5.59
C VAL A 323 -30.34 -1.02 4.36
N SER A 324 -31.55 -0.48 4.48
CA SER A 324 -32.09 0.47 3.51
C SER A 324 -31.91 1.89 4.05
N TYR A 325 -31.82 2.87 3.17
CA TYR A 325 -31.80 4.31 3.53
C TYR A 325 -33.17 4.82 4.04
N ALA A 326 -34.15 3.94 4.24
CA ALA A 326 -35.38 4.33 4.92
C ALA A 326 -35.06 4.54 6.40
N ASP A 327 -35.41 5.71 6.95
CA ASP A 327 -35.21 6.16 8.34
C ASP A 327 -33.85 6.75 8.75
N THR A 328 -32.96 7.10 7.83
CA THR A 328 -31.78 7.95 8.15
C THR A 328 -31.82 9.27 7.40
N ARG A 329 -32.85 10.08 7.70
CA ARG A 329 -32.71 11.53 7.58
C ARG A 329 -32.20 12.03 8.92
N PRO A 330 -30.97 12.56 9.02
CA PRO A 330 -30.57 13.31 10.20
C PRO A 330 -31.44 14.57 10.26
N GLU A 331 -32.57 14.49 10.95
CA GLU A 331 -33.39 15.65 11.29
C GLU A 331 -32.99 16.10 12.71
N THR A 332 -32.63 17.38 12.83
CA THR A 332 -32.34 17.99 14.13
C THR A 332 -33.64 18.07 14.93
N THR A 333 -33.81 17.17 15.90
CA THR A 333 -35.03 17.08 16.73
C THR A 333 -35.00 17.93 17.99
N SER A 334 -33.84 18.52 18.33
CA SER A 334 -33.71 19.42 19.48
C SER A 334 -33.07 20.75 19.08
N PHE A 335 -33.72 21.85 19.48
CA PHE A 335 -33.21 23.20 19.33
C PHE A 335 -32.82 23.73 20.70
N GLU A 336 -31.52 23.93 20.94
CA GLU A 336 -31.08 24.73 22.08
C GLU A 336 -31.54 26.19 21.88
N ILE A 337 -32.21 26.74 22.90
CA ILE A 337 -32.85 28.07 22.85
C ILE A 337 -31.83 29.19 23.17
N GLU A 338 -30.55 28.86 23.39
CA GLU A 338 -29.53 29.88 23.65
C GLU A 338 -29.31 30.81 22.44
N PRO A 339 -29.42 32.14 22.61
CA PRO A 339 -29.37 33.11 21.52
C PRO A 339 -28.07 33.08 20.70
N ASP A 340 -26.92 32.86 21.36
CA ASP A 340 -25.61 32.97 20.72
C ASP A 340 -25.27 31.77 19.82
N ARG A 341 -25.76 30.57 20.15
CA ARG A 341 -25.57 29.37 19.31
C ARG A 341 -26.47 29.37 18.08
N ARG A 342 -27.69 29.95 18.15
CA ARG A 342 -28.60 30.08 17.00
C ARG A 342 -27.98 30.85 15.84
N LYS A 343 -27.15 31.85 16.13
CA LYS A 343 -26.49 32.63 15.08
C LYS A 343 -25.51 31.77 14.28
N LYS A 344 -24.72 30.93 14.95
CA LYS A 344 -23.82 29.96 14.31
C LYS A 344 -24.56 28.89 13.52
N THR A 345 -25.66 28.35 14.06
CA THR A 345 -26.47 27.35 13.35
C THR A 345 -27.12 27.92 12.09
N ARG A 346 -27.55 29.19 12.12
CA ARG A 346 -28.10 29.86 10.94
C ARG A 346 -27.02 30.12 9.89
N GLU A 347 -25.82 30.54 10.31
CA GLU A 347 -24.68 30.73 9.41
C GLU A 347 -24.24 29.42 8.73
N CYS A 348 -24.32 28.26 9.41
CA CYS A 348 -24.06 26.95 8.82
C CYS A 348 -25.17 26.39 7.90
N LEU A 349 -26.39 26.92 7.97
CA LEU A 349 -27.51 26.50 7.10
C LEU A 349 -27.60 27.35 5.83
N GLU A 350 -26.97 28.52 5.82
CA GLU A 350 -26.95 29.47 4.70
C GLU A 350 -25.65 29.36 3.87
N SER A 351 -24.65 28.61 4.33
CA SER A 351 -23.43 28.20 3.60
C SER A 351 -23.60 26.82 2.99
#